data_AF-A0A3B1CXU8-F1
#
_entry.id   AF-A0A3B1CXU8-F1
#
_cell.length_a   1.000
_cell.length_b   1.000
_cell.length_c   1.000
_cell.angle_alpha   90.00
_cell.angle_beta   90.00
_cell.angle_gamma   90.00
#
_symmetry.space_group_name_H-M   'P 1'
#
loop_
_entity.id
_entity.type
_entity.pdbx_description
1 polymer ?
#
loop_
_entity_poly.entity_id
_entity_poly.type
_entity_poly.pdbx_seq_one_letter_code
_entity_poly.pdbx_strand_id
1 'polypeptide(L)' 'MLELSKLVGEPMEIHINDLLTARGETVVVNERFGIRVTDVIDPLEIVRTSV' A
#
# COMPACT_ATOMS: atom_id res chain seq x y z
N MET A 1 8.87 8.00 21.69
CA MET A 1 7.98 8.33 20.56
C MET A 1 8.86 8.53 19.36
N LEU A 2 8.70 7.74 18.31
CA LEU A 2 9.34 7.98 17.02
C LEU A 2 8.25 8.51 16.10
N GLU A 3 8.50 9.67 15.50
CA GLU A 3 7.57 10.26 14.55
C GLU A 3 7.76 9.60 13.18
N LEU A 4 6.63 9.26 12.56
CA LEU A 4 6.62 8.79 11.18
C LEU A 4 6.47 9.99 10.25
N SER A 5 7.07 9.90 9.08
CA SER A 5 7.01 10.94 8.05
C SER A 5 5.63 11.07 7.41
N LYS A 6 4.82 10.01 7.46
CA LYS A 6 3.48 9.97 6.86
C LYS A 6 2.43 10.56 7.80
N LEU A 7 1.65 11.51 7.27
CA LEU A 7 0.51 12.10 7.98
C LEU A 7 -0.70 11.16 8.00
N VAL A 8 -1.56 11.35 8.99
CA VAL A 8 -2.85 10.64 9.08
C VAL A 8 -3.71 10.97 7.85
N GLY A 9 -4.28 9.94 7.24
CA GLY A 9 -5.12 10.07 6.05
C GLY A 9 -4.35 10.08 4.73
N GLU A 10 -3.01 10.15 4.76
CA GLU A 10 -2.25 9.89 3.55
C GLU A 10 -2.30 8.40 3.16
N PRO A 11 -2.42 8.08 1.87
CA PRO A 11 -2.34 6.70 1.43
C PRO A 11 -0.97 6.12 1.76
N MET A 12 -0.99 4.87 2.23
CA MET A 12 0.17 4.05 2.49
C MET A 12 0.73 3.51 1.18
N GLU A 13 2.05 3.39 1.12
CA GLU A 13 2.75 2.72 0.04
C GLU A 13 2.75 1.21 0.27
N ILE A 14 2.52 0.45 -0.79
CA ILE A 14 2.54 -1.01 -0.77
C ILE A 14 3.68 -1.44 -1.68
N HIS A 15 4.67 -2.10 -1.09
CA HIS A 15 5.87 -2.56 -1.78
C HIS A 15 5.86 -4.09 -1.93
N ILE A 16 6.30 -4.57 -3.09
CA ILE A 16 6.64 -5.98 -3.31
C ILE A 16 8.10 -5.99 -3.76
N ASN A 17 8.98 -6.68 -3.03
CA ASN A 17 10.42 -6.71 -3.32
C ASN A 17 11.01 -5.30 -3.54
N ASP A 18 10.71 -4.35 -2.65
CA ASP A 18 11.16 -2.96 -2.71
C ASP A 18 10.64 -2.14 -3.91
N LEU A 19 9.76 -2.71 -4.75
CA LEU A 19 9.05 -1.99 -5.80
C LEU A 19 7.73 -1.43 -5.27
N LEU A 20 7.57 -0.10 -5.38
CA LEU A 20 6.30 0.57 -5.11
C LEU A 20 5.25 0.07 -6.10
N THR A 21 4.38 -0.81 -5.61
CA THR A 21 3.43 -1.55 -6.44
C THR A 21 2.03 -0.95 -6.38
N ALA A 22 1.66 -0.42 -5.22
CA ALA A 22 0.33 0.14 -5.02
C ALA A 22 0.32 1.21 -3.93
N ARG A 23 -0.79 1.93 -3.88
CA ARG A 23 -1.15 2.83 -2.79
C ARG A 23 -2.52 2.45 -2.24
N GLY A 24 -2.72 2.65 -0.94
CA GLY A 24 -3.99 2.33 -0.33
C GLY A 24 -4.24 3.03 0.99
N GLU A 25 -5.50 3.05 1.38
CA GLU A 25 -5.96 3.66 2.63
C GLU A 25 -6.18 2.56 3.67
N THR A 26 -5.83 2.85 4.92
CA THR A 26 -6.17 1.96 6.03
C THR A 26 -7.67 2.04 6.31
N VAL A 27 -8.32 0.89 6.38
CA VAL A 27 -9.76 0.80 6.62
C VAL A 27 -10.04 -0.19 7.75
N VAL A 28 -11.14 0.04 8.47
CA VAL A 28 -11.67 -0.90 9.47
C VAL A 28 -13.09 -1.24 9.07
N VAL A 29 -13.35 -2.53 8.82
CA VAL A 29 -14.67 -3.04 8.42
C VAL A 29 -15.01 -4.22 9.31
N ASN A 30 -16.16 -4.17 9.98
CA ASN A 30 -16.59 -5.23 10.92
C ASN A 30 -15.50 -5.58 11.94
N GLU A 31 -14.88 -4.55 12.54
CA GLU A 31 -13.78 -4.69 13.51
C GLU A 31 -12.50 -5.35 12.96
N ARG A 32 -12.38 -5.50 11.63
CA ARG A 32 -11.19 -6.02 10.96
C ARG A 32 -10.44 -4.91 10.26
N PHE A 33 -9.13 -4.86 10.49
CA PHE A 33 -8.23 -3.97 9.77
C PHE A 33 -7.99 -4.47 8.35
N GLY A 34 -7.85 -3.55 7.41
CA GLY A 34 -7.47 -3.84 6.04
C GLY A 34 -6.87 -2.63 5.34
N ILE A 35 -6.45 -2.83 4.11
CA ILE A 35 -6.02 -1.76 3.20
C ILE A 35 -6.92 -1.79 1.98
N ARG A 36 -7.59 -0.67 1.69
CA ARG A 36 -8.30 -0.48 0.43
C ARG A 36 -7.31 0.08 -0.59
N VAL A 37 -7.01 -0.70 -1.62
CA VAL A 37 -6.15 -0.27 -2.72
C VAL A 37 -6.85 0.84 -3.48
N THR A 38 -6.17 1.98 -3.64
CA THR A 38 -6.67 3.16 -4.35
C THR A 38 -5.96 3.37 -5.68
N ASP A 39 -4.72 2.88 -5.80
CA ASP A 39 -3.92 2.94 -7.02
C ASP A 39 -2.99 1.72 -7.08
N VAL A 40 -2.78 1.16 -8.27
CA VAL A 40 -1.94 -0.03 -8.49
C VAL A 40 -1.33 0.00 -9.89
N ILE A 41 -0.04 -0.32 -9.98
CA ILE A 41 0.66 -0.42 -11.27
C ILE A 41 0.16 -1.64 -12.06
N ASP A 42 0.46 -1.73 -13.36
CA ASP A 42 -0.01 -2.84 -14.20
C ASP A 42 0.40 -4.19 -13.59
N PRO A 43 -0.54 -5.13 -13.34
CA PRO A 43 -0.23 -6.44 -12.79
C PRO A 43 0.84 -7.20 -13.55
N LEU A 44 0.92 -7.03 -14.88
CA LEU A 44 1.95 -7.66 -15.70
C LEU A 44 3.34 -7.07 -15.42
N GLU A 45 3.44 -5.79 -15.06
CA GLU A 45 4.70 -5.13 -14.67
C GLU A 45 5.19 -5.63 -13.30
N ILE A 46 4.28 -5.85 -12.36
CA ILE A 46 4.58 -6.41 -11.02
C ILE A 46 5.23 -7.78 -11.16
N VAL A 47 4.59 -8.68 -11.90
CA VAL A 47 5.04 -10.08 -12.04
C VAL A 47 6.41 -10.16 -12.72
N ARG A 48 6.67 -9.30 -13.71
CA ARG A 48 7.95 -9.29 -14.43
C ARG A 48 9.13 -8.82 -13.58
N THR A 49 8.88 -7.93 -12.62
CA THR A 49 9.92 -7.30 -11.80
C THR A 49 10.15 -8.03 -10.47
N SER A 50 9.22 -8.89 -10.07
CA SER A 50 9.26 -9.60 -8.78
C SER A 50 9.94 -10.99 -8.82
N VAL A 51 10.53 -11.38 -9.96
CA VAL A 51 11.19 -12.67 -10.20
C VAL A 51 12.69 -12.53 -10.48
#